data_AF-N9M2N1-F1
#
_entry.id   AF-N9M2N1-F1
#
_cell.length_a   1.000
_cell.length_b   1.000
_cell.length_c   1.000
_cell.angle_alpha   90.00
_cell.angle_beta   90.00
_cell.angle_gamma   90.00
#
_symmetry.space_group_name_H-M   'P 1'
#
loop_
_entity.id
_entity.type
_entity.pdbx_description
1 polymer ?
#
loop_
_entity_poly.entity_id
_entity_poly.type
_entity_poly.pdbx_seq_one_letter_code
_entity_poly.pdbx_strand_id
1 'polypeptide(L)'
;MRNPYQRKAATKSQTTYNPQHLYKQYIESIVANAGIFALYQDGWALCATPTGQRAFACWHSKGLARLLIKDNWVNYDIQEIGLKDFVEKVIPFLRQESTIVSLDLTPEGQNILVAPEKLLLDIKNYLYQIYVQKPELFKNPDMPLPRHIRLN
;
A
#
# COMPACT_ATOMS: atom_id res chain seq x y z
N MET A 1 -50.05 4.18 16.37
CA MET A 1 -48.65 4.43 16.81
C MET A 1 -47.71 3.73 15.83
N ARG A 2 -46.82 4.48 15.15
CA ARG A 2 -45.84 3.92 14.20
C ARG A 2 -44.50 3.75 14.91
N ASN A 3 -43.90 2.57 14.80
CA ASN A 3 -42.56 2.28 15.30
C ASN A 3 -41.53 2.93 14.34
N PRO A 4 -40.77 3.97 14.76
CA PRO A 4 -39.83 4.68 13.90
C PRO A 4 -38.51 3.92 13.66
N TYR A 5 -38.35 2.72 14.24
CA TYR A 5 -37.15 1.90 14.08
C TYR A 5 -37.40 0.68 13.16
N GLN A 6 -37.86 0.92 11.93
CA GLN A 6 -37.56 -0.01 10.85
C GLN A 6 -36.19 0.36 10.29
N ARG A 7 -35.13 -0.13 10.94
CA ARG A 7 -33.84 -0.29 10.26
C ARG A 7 -34.12 -1.22 9.07
N LYS A 8 -34.19 -0.67 7.86
CA LYS A 8 -33.90 -1.45 6.67
C LYS A 8 -32.53 -2.06 6.96
N ALA A 9 -32.44 -3.39 7.06
CA ALA A 9 -31.17 -4.06 7.14
C ALA A 9 -30.31 -3.45 6.03
N ALA A 10 -29.20 -2.81 6.40
CA ALA A 10 -28.24 -2.35 5.40
C ALA A 10 -27.95 -3.57 4.56
N THR A 11 -28.34 -3.52 3.29
CA THR A 11 -28.00 -4.54 2.31
C THR A 11 -26.51 -4.72 2.48
N LYS A 12 -26.08 -5.85 3.02
CA LYS A 12 -24.67 -6.22 3.01
C LYS A 12 -24.35 -6.34 1.53
N SER A 13 -23.91 -5.24 0.93
CA SER A 13 -23.15 -5.29 -0.31
C SER A 13 -21.97 -6.17 0.06
N GLN A 14 -22.09 -7.46 -0.26
CA GLN A 14 -20.99 -8.40 -0.30
C GLN A 14 -20.08 -7.84 -1.38
N THR A 15 -19.26 -6.85 -1.04
CA THR A 15 -18.11 -6.51 -1.84
C THR A 15 -17.27 -7.76 -1.82
N THR A 16 -17.31 -8.53 -2.90
CA THR A 16 -16.53 -9.77 -3.04
C THR A 16 -15.08 -9.38 -2.82
N TYR A 17 -14.56 -9.67 -1.63
CA TYR A 17 -13.17 -9.44 -1.26
C TYR A 17 -12.33 -10.37 -2.14
N ASN A 18 -11.83 -9.84 -3.25
CA ASN A 18 -10.89 -10.54 -4.12
C ASN A 18 -9.50 -9.94 -3.87
N PRO A 19 -8.67 -10.56 -3.02
CA PRO A 19 -7.34 -10.04 -2.68
C PRO A 19 -6.46 -9.79 -3.89
N GLN A 20 -6.60 -10.60 -4.94
CA GLN A 20 -5.81 -10.46 -6.17
C GLN A 20 -6.20 -9.18 -6.93
N HIS A 21 -7.50 -8.87 -6.97
CA HIS A 21 -7.99 -7.65 -7.60
C HIS A 21 -7.54 -6.41 -6.82
N LEU A 22 -7.69 -6.42 -5.50
CA LEU A 22 -7.26 -5.32 -4.63
C LEU A 22 -5.75 -5.09 -4.71
N TYR A 23 -4.96 -6.16 -4.74
CA TYR A 23 -3.51 -6.09 -4.92
C TYR A 23 -3.12 -5.44 -6.25
N LYS A 24 -3.79 -5.83 -7.35
CA LYS A 24 -3.58 -5.22 -8.65
C LYS A 24 -3.93 -3.73 -8.62
N GLN A 25 -5.09 -3.38 -8.07
CA GLN A 25 -5.52 -1.98 -7.93
C GLN A 25 -4.56 -1.16 -7.08
N TYR A 26 -3.98 -1.74 -6.02
CA TYR A 26 -2.94 -1.10 -5.23
C TYR A 26 -1.74 -0.70 -6.09
N ILE A 27 -1.16 -1.65 -6.84
CA ILE A 27 -0.01 -1.38 -7.72
C ILE A 27 -0.35 -0.30 -8.75
N GLU A 28 -1.50 -0.42 -9.42
CA GLU A 28 -1.94 0.57 -10.40
C GLU A 28 -2.06 1.97 -9.78
N SER A 29 -2.60 2.05 -8.56
CA SER A 29 -2.82 3.31 -7.84
C SER A 29 -1.51 3.97 -7.42
N ILE A 30 -0.55 3.22 -6.87
CA ILE A 30 0.73 3.81 -6.42
C ILE A 30 1.58 4.28 -7.60
N VAL A 31 1.44 3.64 -8.76
CA VAL A 31 2.10 4.07 -9.98
C VAL A 31 1.41 5.31 -10.56
N ALA A 32 0.08 5.36 -10.57
CA ALA A 32 -0.66 6.53 -11.00
C ALA A 32 -0.42 7.75 -10.09
N ASN A 33 -0.30 7.53 -8.78
CA ASN A 33 -0.04 8.58 -7.78
C ASN A 33 1.45 8.94 -7.66
N ALA A 34 2.34 8.20 -8.32
CA ALA A 34 3.80 8.31 -8.17
C ALA A 34 4.28 8.22 -6.71
N GLY A 35 3.59 7.44 -5.87
CA GLY A 35 3.95 7.28 -4.47
C GLY A 35 2.97 6.47 -3.64
N ILE A 36 3.33 6.29 -2.38
CA ILE A 36 2.50 5.70 -1.32
C ILE A 36 2.38 6.68 -0.16
N PHE A 37 1.47 6.38 0.75
CA PHE A 37 1.42 6.99 2.08
C PHE A 37 1.85 5.96 3.13
N ALA A 38 2.58 6.42 4.12
CA ALA A 38 2.97 5.66 5.30
C ALA A 38 2.81 6.52 6.55
N LEU A 39 2.90 5.91 7.72
CA LEU A 39 2.79 6.61 8.99
C LEU A 39 4.15 6.72 9.66
N TYR A 40 4.47 7.89 10.20
CA TYR A 40 5.74 8.13 10.89
C TYR A 40 5.54 8.75 12.27
N GLN A 41 6.22 8.21 13.28
CA GLN A 41 6.37 8.77 14.63
C GLN A 41 7.69 8.25 15.22
N ASP A 42 8.77 9.02 15.12
CA ASP A 42 10.14 8.61 15.50
C ASP A 42 10.59 7.27 14.86
N GLY A 43 9.97 6.92 13.73
CA GLY A 43 10.08 5.62 13.07
C GLY A 43 8.85 5.35 12.21
N TRP A 44 9.00 4.44 11.24
CA TRP A 44 7.88 4.01 10.40
C TRP A 44 6.93 3.09 11.17
N ALA A 45 5.62 3.26 10.97
CA ALA A 45 4.63 2.40 11.58
C ALA A 45 4.78 0.94 11.11
N LEU A 46 4.84 0.04 12.09
CA LEU A 46 4.83 -1.39 11.87
C LEU A 46 3.56 -1.99 12.48
N CYS A 47 3.02 -3.02 11.83
CA CYS A 47 2.02 -3.91 12.42
C CYS A 47 2.58 -5.32 12.52
N ALA A 48 2.02 -6.14 13.40
CA ALA A 48 2.34 -7.56 13.48
C ALA A 48 1.40 -8.37 12.60
N THR A 49 1.93 -9.39 11.91
CA THR A 49 1.09 -10.44 11.31
C THR A 49 0.47 -11.31 12.40
N PRO A 50 -0.53 -12.15 12.06
CA PRO A 50 -1.03 -13.18 12.97
C PRO A 50 0.07 -14.14 13.48
N THR A 51 1.19 -14.25 12.76
CA THR A 51 2.35 -15.08 13.13
C THR A 51 3.43 -14.31 13.91
N GLY A 52 3.21 -13.02 14.23
CA GLY A 52 4.15 -12.17 14.97
C GLY A 52 5.27 -11.57 14.12
N GLN A 53 5.26 -11.74 12.80
CA GLN A 53 6.22 -11.12 11.90
C GLN A 53 5.95 -9.61 11.78
N ARG A 54 7.02 -8.81 11.73
CA ARG A 54 6.92 -7.36 11.51
C ARG A 54 6.49 -7.06 10.07
N ALA A 55 5.54 -6.15 9.91
CA ALA A 55 5.05 -5.68 8.62
C ALA A 55 5.05 -4.16 8.56
N PHE A 56 5.63 -3.58 7.52
CA PHE A 56 5.56 -2.14 7.23
C PHE A 56 4.20 -1.80 6.63
N ALA A 57 3.48 -0.87 7.26
CA ALA A 57 2.14 -0.48 6.83
C ALA A 57 2.19 0.68 5.83
N CYS A 58 1.56 0.51 4.67
CA CYS A 58 1.46 1.55 3.64
C CYS A 58 0.13 1.52 2.89
N TRP A 59 -0.24 2.67 2.34
CA TRP A 59 -1.52 2.89 1.68
C TRP A 59 -1.33 3.54 0.32
N HIS A 60 -2.19 3.19 -0.64
CA HIS A 60 -2.19 3.87 -1.93
C HIS A 60 -2.84 5.27 -1.86
N SER A 61 -3.56 5.60 -0.78
CA SER A 61 -4.21 6.91 -0.61
C SER A 61 -4.09 7.46 0.81
N LYS A 62 -3.94 8.79 0.90
CA LYS A 62 -3.90 9.53 2.17
C LYS A 62 -5.18 9.36 3.00
N GLY A 63 -6.33 9.22 2.32
CA GLY A 63 -7.62 9.02 2.95
C GLY A 63 -7.68 7.72 3.76
N LEU A 64 -7.18 6.62 3.19
CA LEU A 64 -7.12 5.34 3.88
C LEU A 64 -6.15 5.40 5.07
N ALA A 65 -4.95 5.94 4.89
CA ALA A 65 -3.98 6.11 5.98
C ALA A 65 -4.58 6.92 7.15
N ARG A 66 -5.36 7.96 6.85
CA ARG A 66 -6.03 8.80 7.86
C ARG A 66 -7.02 8.05 8.74
N LEU A 67 -7.69 7.01 8.21
CA LEU A 67 -8.64 6.21 8.99
C LEU A 67 -7.98 5.50 10.18
N LEU A 68 -6.66 5.33 10.12
CA LEU A 68 -5.89 4.62 11.13
C LEU A 68 -5.27 5.55 12.16
N ILE A 69 -5.34 6.87 11.99
CA ILE A 69 -4.87 7.86 12.98
C ILE A 69 -5.85 7.91 14.16
N LYS A 70 -5.80 6.88 14.99
CA LYS A 70 -6.57 6.69 16.21
C LYS A 70 -5.91 5.61 17.05
N ASP A 71 -6.34 5.48 18.30
CA ASP A 71 -5.86 4.46 19.24
C ASP A 71 -4.32 4.43 19.28
N ASN A 72 -3.71 3.29 18.93
CA ASN A 72 -2.26 3.10 18.96
C ASN A 72 -1.47 3.99 17.98
N TRP A 73 -2.13 4.56 16.97
CA TRP A 73 -1.49 5.37 15.94
C TRP A 73 -1.93 6.85 15.97
N VAL A 74 -2.53 7.30 17.09
CA VAL A 74 -3.04 8.68 17.24
C VAL A 74 -1.97 9.77 17.07
N ASN A 75 -0.72 9.46 17.39
CA ASN A 75 0.41 10.40 17.33
C ASN A 75 1.25 10.25 16.05
N TYR A 76 0.83 9.43 15.10
CA TYR A 76 1.54 9.27 13.83
C TYR A 76 1.13 10.34 12.83
N ASP A 77 2.12 10.83 12.09
CA ASP A 77 1.90 11.70 10.94
C ASP A 77 1.84 10.88 9.65
N ILE A 78 0.95 11.28 8.74
CA ILE A 78 0.90 10.70 7.40
C ILE A 78 1.98 11.32 6.54
N GLN A 79 2.94 10.51 6.11
CA GLN A 79 4.02 10.89 5.21
C GLN A 79 3.80 10.29 3.83
N GLU A 80 4.17 11.05 2.81
CA GLU A 80 4.23 10.55 1.43
C GLU A 80 5.63 10.02 1.14
N ILE A 81 5.71 8.86 0.49
CA ILE A 81 6.96 8.30 -0.02
C ILE A 81 6.81 8.18 -1.53
N GLY A 82 7.63 8.92 -2.27
CA GLY A 82 7.64 8.87 -3.72
C GLY A 82 7.94 7.46 -4.25
N LEU A 83 7.35 7.10 -5.38
CA LEU A 83 7.43 5.75 -5.95
C LEU A 83 8.88 5.31 -6.19
N LYS A 84 9.73 6.23 -6.65
CA LYS A 84 11.16 5.96 -6.85
C LYS A 84 11.85 5.59 -5.54
N ASP A 85 11.65 6.35 -4.47
CA ASP A 85 12.23 6.05 -3.16
C ASP A 85 11.64 4.78 -2.55
N PHE A 86 10.34 4.53 -2.76
CA PHE A 86 9.69 3.31 -2.31
C PHE A 86 10.33 2.06 -2.96
N VAL A 87 10.57 2.12 -4.27
CA VAL A 87 11.13 1.02 -5.08
C VAL A 87 12.64 0.86 -4.88
N GLU A 88 13.40 1.96 -4.84
CA GLU A 88 14.87 1.92 -4.84
C GLU A 88 15.47 1.88 -3.43
N LYS A 89 14.74 2.30 -2.40
CA LYS A 89 15.26 2.38 -1.03
C LYS A 89 14.42 1.57 -0.04
N VAL A 90 13.12 1.85 0.05
CA VAL A 90 12.27 1.28 1.11
C VAL A 90 12.11 -0.23 0.93
N ILE A 91 11.63 -0.70 -0.23
CA ILE A 91 11.45 -2.15 -0.45
C ILE A 91 12.77 -2.94 -0.29
N PRO A 92 13.92 -2.49 -0.84
CA PRO A 92 15.21 -3.13 -0.57
C PRO A 92 15.60 -3.21 0.90
N PHE A 93 15.34 -2.15 1.68
CA PHE A 93 15.58 -2.16 3.12
C PHE A 93 14.67 -3.16 3.85
N LEU A 94 13.37 -3.19 3.51
CA LEU A 94 12.41 -4.14 4.10
C LEU A 94 12.82 -5.60 3.87
N ARG A 95 13.35 -5.90 2.69
CA ARG A 95 13.93 -7.22 2.37
C ARG A 95 15.11 -7.56 3.29
N GLN A 96 16.06 -6.63 3.46
CA GLN A 96 17.22 -6.84 4.34
C GLN A 96 16.79 -7.12 5.78
N GLU A 97 15.75 -6.42 6.25
CA GLU A 97 15.21 -6.53 7.60
C GLU A 97 14.18 -7.66 7.79
N SER A 98 13.98 -8.50 6.77
CA SER A 98 12.96 -9.58 6.76
C SER A 98 11.56 -9.09 7.18
N THR A 99 11.25 -7.84 6.82
CA THR A 99 10.00 -7.15 7.17
C THR A 99 9.07 -7.20 5.98
N ILE A 100 7.88 -7.74 6.15
CA ILE A 100 6.90 -7.83 5.06
C ILE A 100 6.19 -6.50 4.85
N VAL A 101 5.39 -6.39 3.80
CA VAL A 101 4.59 -5.19 3.53
C VAL A 101 3.12 -5.48 3.79
N SER A 102 2.48 -4.61 4.58
CA SER A 102 1.04 -4.58 4.82
C SER A 102 0.42 -3.46 3.99
N LEU A 103 -0.33 -3.84 2.97
CA LEU A 103 -0.97 -2.91 2.03
C LEU A 103 -2.40 -2.62 2.48
N ASP A 104 -2.75 -1.34 2.48
CA ASP A 104 -4.08 -0.80 2.77
C ASP A 104 -4.73 -1.38 4.04
N LEU A 105 -3.96 -1.42 5.14
CA LEU A 105 -4.52 -1.83 6.42
C LEU A 105 -5.75 -0.99 6.74
N THR A 106 -6.88 -1.64 7.04
CA THR A 106 -8.11 -0.99 7.47
C THR A 106 -8.23 -0.98 9.00
N PRO A 107 -9.06 -0.12 9.59
CA PRO A 107 -9.32 -0.13 11.03
C PRO A 107 -9.85 -1.46 11.58
N GLU A 108 -10.51 -2.27 10.74
CA GLU A 108 -11.00 -3.60 11.07
C GLU A 108 -9.91 -4.68 11.03
N GLY A 109 -8.67 -4.30 10.69
CA GLY A 109 -7.53 -5.20 10.62
C GLY A 109 -7.38 -5.93 9.28
N GLN A 110 -8.14 -5.57 8.25
CA GLN A 110 -7.99 -6.17 6.91
C GLN A 110 -6.80 -5.54 6.19
N ASN A 111 -5.97 -6.35 5.55
CA ASN A 111 -4.85 -5.89 4.74
C ASN A 111 -4.50 -6.95 3.68
N ILE A 112 -3.58 -6.59 2.79
CA ILE A 112 -2.87 -7.54 1.94
C ILE A 112 -1.44 -7.62 2.44
N LEU A 113 -1.01 -8.82 2.82
CA LEU A 113 0.38 -9.09 3.18
C LEU A 113 1.16 -9.57 1.96
N VAL A 114 2.28 -8.94 1.67
CA VAL A 114 3.12 -9.30 0.52
C VAL A 114 4.61 -9.30 0.90
N ALA A 115 5.34 -10.27 0.37
CA ALA A 115 6.80 -10.30 0.50
C ALA A 115 7.43 -9.14 -0.29
N PRO A 116 8.45 -8.45 0.24
CA PRO A 116 9.10 -7.33 -0.44
C PRO A 116 9.58 -7.66 -1.87
N GLU A 117 10.12 -8.86 -2.07
CA GLU A 117 10.62 -9.34 -3.37
C GLU A 117 9.50 -9.47 -4.40
N LYS A 118 8.36 -10.02 -3.95
CA LYS A 118 7.17 -10.19 -4.79
C LYS A 118 6.61 -8.84 -5.19
N LEU A 119 6.49 -7.91 -4.23
CA LEU A 119 6.01 -6.56 -4.48
C LEU A 119 6.93 -5.82 -5.48
N LEU A 120 8.25 -5.89 -5.29
CA LEU A 120 9.22 -5.25 -6.18
C LEU A 120 9.13 -5.80 -7.61
N LEU A 121 9.04 -7.13 -7.75
CA LEU A 121 8.91 -7.78 -9.04
C LEU A 121 7.62 -7.37 -9.76
N ASP A 122 6.50 -7.32 -9.06
CA ASP A 122 5.21 -6.98 -9.65
C ASP A 122 5.14 -5.50 -10.04
N ILE A 123 5.67 -4.58 -9.21
CA ILE A 123 5.81 -3.16 -9.55
C ILE A 123 6.70 -3.00 -10.79
N LYS A 124 7.86 -3.67 -10.82
CA LYS A 124 8.77 -3.65 -11.97
C LYS A 124 8.08 -4.10 -13.25
N ASN A 125 7.35 -5.23 -13.20
CA ASN A 125 6.62 -5.75 -14.35
C ASN A 125 5.54 -4.79 -14.84
N TYR A 126 4.79 -4.18 -13.92
CA TYR A 126 3.78 -3.18 -14.28
C TYR A 126 4.41 -1.93 -14.90
N LEU A 127 5.48 -1.39 -14.31
CA LEU A 127 6.21 -0.26 -14.88
C LEU A 127 6.76 -0.57 -16.27
N TYR A 128 7.22 -1.80 -16.54
CA TYR A 128 7.62 -2.21 -17.89
C TYR A 128 6.46 -2.13 -18.88
N GLN A 129 5.26 -2.59 -18.51
CA GLN A 129 4.08 -2.49 -19.37
C GLN A 129 3.73 -1.03 -19.68
N ILE A 130 3.80 -0.15 -18.67
CA ILE A 130 3.57 1.29 -18.87
C ILE A 130 4.67 1.90 -19.75
N TYR A 131 5.94 1.54 -19.55
CA TYR A 131 7.05 2.06 -20.34
C TYR A 131 6.94 1.72 -21.84
N VAL A 132 6.47 0.51 -22.17
CA VAL A 132 6.25 0.12 -23.57
C VAL A 132 5.12 0.95 -24.21
N GLN A 133 4.08 1.29 -23.45
CA GLN A 133 2.92 2.01 -23.98
C GLN A 133 3.10 3.53 -23.99
N LYS A 134 3.81 4.08 -22.98
CA LYS A 134 3.90 5.50 -22.66
C LYS A 134 5.29 5.87 -22.12
N PRO A 135 6.36 5.75 -22.93
CA PRO A 135 7.73 6.00 -22.49
C PRO A 135 7.97 7.45 -22.02
N GLU A 136 7.18 8.41 -22.49
CA GLU A 136 7.26 9.82 -22.10
C GLU A 136 7.01 10.09 -20.63
N LEU A 137 6.22 9.25 -19.94
CA LEU A 137 5.97 9.36 -18.49
C LEU A 137 7.26 9.19 -17.67
N PHE A 138 8.25 8.49 -18.22
CA PHE A 138 9.52 8.21 -17.55
C PHE A 138 10.60 9.29 -17.81
N LYS A 139 10.22 10.41 -18.46
CA LYS A 139 11.05 11.62 -18.47
C LYS A 139 11.02 12.33 -17.12
N ASN A 140 10.00 12.06 -16.29
CA ASN A 140 9.94 12.55 -14.92
C ASN A 140 11.03 11.84 -14.07
N PRO A 141 11.96 12.57 -13.44
CA PRO A 141 13.00 11.97 -12.58
C PRO A 141 12.44 11.21 -11.37
N ASP A 142 11.20 11.49 -10.96
CA ASP A 142 10.55 10.82 -9.82
C ASP A 142 9.91 9.48 -10.20
N MET A 143 9.87 9.14 -11.50
CA MET A 143 9.40 7.84 -11.98
C MET A 143 10.56 6.84 -12.08
N PRO A 144 10.52 5.71 -11.35
CA PRO A 144 11.58 4.71 -11.43
C PRO A 144 11.57 4.01 -12.79
N LEU A 145 12.76 3.94 -13.40
CA LEU A 145 12.94 3.23 -14.67
C LEU A 145 12.93 1.71 -14.43
N PRO A 146 12.07 0.93 -15.10
CA PRO A 146 11.95 -0.51 -14.85
C PRO A 146 13.27 -1.28 -15.01
N ARG A 147 14.12 -0.83 -15.94
CA ARG A 147 15.45 -1.41 -16.22
C ARG A 147 16.47 -1.19 -15.11
N HIS A 148 16.27 -0.18 -14.26
CA HIS A 148 17.18 0.14 -13.16
C HIS A 148 16.81 -0.60 -11.87
N ILE A 149 15.59 -1.12 -11.76
CA ILE A 149 15.12 -1.88 -10.59
C ILE A 149 15.85 -3.23 -10.53
N ARG A 150 16.66 -3.42 -9.50
CA ARG A 150 17.39 -4.66 -9.20
C ARG A 150 16.54 -5.56 -8.29
N LEU A 151 16.51 -6.86 -8.59
CA LEU A 151 15.71 -7.86 -7.84
C LEU A 151 16.57 -8.76 -6.94
N ASN A 152 17.88 -8.68 -7.13
CA ASN A 152 18.93 -9.43 -6.45
C ASN A 152 19.28 -8.81 -5.10
#